data_AF-A0A7Y8GLC9-F1
#
_entry.id   AF-A0A7Y8GLC9-F1
#
_cell.length_a   1.000
_cell.length_b   1.000
_cell.length_c   1.000
_cell.angle_alpha   90.00
_cell.angle_beta   90.00
_cell.angle_gamma   90.00
#
_symmetry.space_group_name_H-M   'P 1'
#
loop_
_entity.id
_entity.type
_entity.pdbx_description
1 polymer ?
#
loop_
_entity_poly.entity_id
_entity_poly.type
_entity_poly.pdbx_seq_one_letter_code
_entity_poly.pdbx_strand_id
1 'polypeptide(L)'
;MTTHHGWQACRACHAPGFDVRVEGDWHLRANPGYWGTSAPKTLVLGFSKGATQIAAAQHGSFDGVAFAGAMRPRLAAVLHELGIDLGGQTIDDALTAESHHMGAASLVRCGLSVMEKAKLVSSGTIMPKAMRSSLPLEAMKTCVARHLDPLPDSVERVVLLGTTDAYVKGVKALMRQQFIDFQDLNDVAFRAQGRTWVFASHPSPANGTFQAWIYGDAATEPGRKKQLALQALGHKAPAQHLPPAPCLAPQLIQPSTPPVPISPAKASNDDRFARAFHLVRHDGRVIVPVRMRDRDTGNVAFRVAKMGNTKDGQREIYDEVELLRLCESGQCQVRAQPLDKSTPANFVRPLLNHRIVKTPAH
;
A
#
# COMPACT_ATOMS: atom_id res chain seq x y z
N MET A 1 15.80 18.00 15.20
CA MET A 1 14.90 18.17 14.03
C MET A 1 14.65 19.67 13.77
N THR A 2 14.66 20.14 12.52
CA THR A 2 14.08 21.47 12.20
C THR A 2 12.57 21.31 12.05
N THR A 3 11.79 21.87 12.97
CA THR A 3 10.32 21.84 12.97
C THR A 3 9.70 23.17 12.54
N HIS A 4 10.41 23.99 11.77
CA HIS A 4 9.81 25.20 11.22
C HIS A 4 8.99 24.87 9.98
N HIS A 5 7.76 25.37 9.97
CA HIS A 5 6.90 25.35 8.80
C HIS A 5 7.64 25.99 7.62
N GLY A 6 7.69 25.29 6.48
CA GLY A 6 8.32 25.78 5.26
C GLY A 6 9.34 24.84 4.62
N TRP A 7 9.96 25.34 3.56
CA TRP A 7 11.10 24.70 2.91
C TRP A 7 12.32 24.67 3.84
N GLN A 8 13.08 23.58 3.77
CA GLN A 8 14.27 23.38 4.59
C GLN A 8 15.52 23.47 3.71
N ALA A 9 16.59 24.05 4.24
CA ALA A 9 17.87 24.18 3.55
C ALA A 9 18.71 22.87 3.55
N CYS A 10 18.16 21.75 4.01
CA CYS A 10 18.93 20.51 4.17
C CYS A 10 19.44 19.97 2.83
N ARG A 11 20.73 19.60 2.80
CA ARG A 11 21.43 18.96 1.66
C ARG A 11 22.27 17.74 2.10
N ALA A 12 22.00 17.18 3.28
CA ALA A 12 22.86 16.15 3.89
C ALA A 12 23.05 14.88 3.04
N CYS A 13 22.09 14.53 2.18
CA CYS A 13 22.18 13.36 1.30
C CYS A 13 22.80 13.66 -0.08
N HIS A 14 23.16 14.92 -0.34
CA HIS A 14 23.59 15.44 -1.64
C HIS A 14 25.07 15.83 -1.63
N ALA A 15 25.69 15.80 -2.81
CA ALA A 15 27.01 16.40 -3.00
C ALA A 15 26.91 17.94 -2.89
N PRO A 16 27.97 18.62 -2.39
CA PRO A 16 28.00 20.08 -2.31
C PRO A 16 27.68 20.73 -3.66
N GLY A 17 26.72 21.67 -3.67
CA GLY A 17 26.31 22.39 -4.88
C GLY A 17 25.31 21.67 -5.79
N PHE A 18 24.89 20.43 -5.46
CA PHE A 18 23.96 19.66 -6.29
C PHE A 18 22.58 19.49 -5.64
N ASP A 19 21.53 19.87 -6.36
CA ASP A 19 20.13 19.66 -5.94
C ASP A 19 19.56 18.31 -6.39
N VAL A 20 20.29 17.56 -7.23
CA VAL A 20 19.89 16.21 -7.66
C VAL A 20 21.06 15.26 -7.49
N ARG A 21 20.81 14.12 -6.83
CA ARG A 21 21.72 12.98 -6.77
C ARG A 21 21.09 11.82 -7.52
N VAL A 22 21.85 11.21 -8.42
CA VAL A 22 21.43 10.05 -9.21
C VAL A 22 22.40 8.90 -8.93
N GLU A 23 21.86 7.71 -8.68
CA GLU A 23 22.64 6.48 -8.50
C GLU A 23 21.86 5.31 -9.09
N GLY A 24 22.34 4.76 -10.20
CA GLY A 24 21.57 3.85 -11.03
C GLY A 24 20.27 4.52 -11.50
N ASP A 25 19.14 3.82 -11.36
CA ASP A 25 17.82 4.34 -11.72
C ASP A 25 17.22 5.30 -10.68
N TRP A 26 17.85 5.45 -9.51
CA TRP A 26 17.32 6.23 -8.41
C TRP A 26 17.72 7.69 -8.49
N HIS A 27 16.75 8.56 -8.26
CA HIS A 27 16.88 10.00 -8.30
C HIS A 27 16.40 10.59 -6.98
N LEU A 28 17.28 11.32 -6.29
CA LEU A 28 16.98 12.08 -5.09
C LEU A 28 17.05 13.58 -5.42
N ARG A 29 15.95 14.30 -5.25
CA ARG A 29 15.84 15.74 -5.51
C ARG A 29 15.70 16.51 -4.20
N ALA A 30 16.57 17.49 -4.00
CA ALA A 30 16.59 18.33 -2.82
C ALA A 30 15.39 19.28 -2.82
N ASN A 31 14.41 18.97 -1.97
CA ASN A 31 13.29 19.84 -1.64
C ASN A 31 12.71 19.45 -0.27
N PRO A 32 13.52 19.35 0.80
CA PRO A 32 13.01 18.99 2.12
C PRO A 32 12.07 20.07 2.63
N GLY A 33 11.02 19.64 3.34
CA GLY A 33 9.93 20.53 3.77
C GLY A 33 9.23 19.96 4.98
N TYR A 34 8.65 20.85 5.78
CA TYR A 34 7.91 20.53 6.98
C TYR A 34 6.65 21.39 7.06
N TRP A 35 5.52 20.78 7.39
CA TRP A 35 4.20 21.38 7.48
C TRP A 35 3.69 21.27 8.91
N GLY A 36 2.82 22.17 9.34
CA GLY A 36 2.31 22.19 10.71
C GLY A 36 3.16 22.99 11.71
N THR A 37 2.84 22.80 13.00
CA THR A 37 3.44 23.54 14.12
C THR A 37 4.87 23.13 14.42
N SER A 38 5.64 24.02 15.04
CA SER A 38 6.98 23.72 15.54
C SER A 38 7.02 22.86 16.80
N ALA A 39 5.90 22.75 17.52
CA ALA A 39 5.74 21.93 18.71
C ALA A 39 4.61 20.89 18.56
N PRO A 40 4.71 19.96 17.59
CA PRO A 40 3.65 19.00 17.32
C PRO A 40 3.53 17.97 18.45
N LYS A 41 2.30 17.59 18.79
CA LYS A 41 2.00 16.38 19.58
C LYS A 41 2.00 15.12 18.72
N THR A 42 1.50 15.24 17.49
CA THR A 42 1.49 14.17 16.50
C THR A 42 2.34 14.54 15.29
N LEU A 43 3.33 13.72 14.97
CA LEU A 43 4.11 13.86 13.74
C LEU A 43 3.64 12.84 12.69
N VAL A 44 3.19 13.32 11.53
CA VAL A 44 2.76 12.50 10.40
C VAL A 44 3.88 12.42 9.36
N LEU A 45 4.26 11.21 8.98
CA LEU A 45 5.35 10.95 8.04
C LEU A 45 4.85 10.17 6.83
N GLY A 46 4.86 10.81 5.67
CA GLY A 46 4.85 10.10 4.38
C GLY A 46 6.17 9.36 4.13
N PHE A 47 6.27 8.61 3.03
CA PHE A 47 7.52 7.94 2.66
C PHE A 47 8.55 8.93 2.08
N SER A 48 8.19 9.58 0.98
CA SER A 48 8.95 10.64 0.30
C SER A 48 7.95 11.59 -0.39
N LYS A 49 8.45 12.70 -0.95
CA LYS A 49 7.60 13.58 -1.78
C LYS A 49 7.27 12.90 -3.11
N GLY A 50 5.97 12.78 -3.42
CA GLY A 50 5.49 12.24 -4.68
C GLY A 50 5.61 13.22 -5.85
N ALA A 51 5.44 12.74 -7.08
CA ALA A 51 5.58 13.52 -8.32
C ALA A 51 4.63 14.73 -8.35
N THR A 52 3.39 14.57 -7.88
CA THR A 52 2.44 15.68 -7.74
C THR A 52 2.93 16.74 -6.75
N GLN A 53 3.59 16.33 -5.67
CA GLN A 53 4.16 17.25 -4.68
C GLN A 53 5.43 17.92 -5.20
N ILE A 54 6.24 17.20 -5.98
CA ILE A 54 7.42 17.75 -6.66
C ILE A 54 6.99 18.80 -7.69
N ALA A 55 5.94 18.52 -8.47
CA ALA A 55 5.38 19.49 -9.43
C ALA A 55 4.74 20.69 -8.71
N ALA A 56 3.96 20.45 -7.65
CA ALA A 56 3.39 21.52 -6.83
C ALA A 56 4.48 22.39 -6.17
N ALA A 57 5.62 21.81 -5.79
CA ALA A 57 6.74 22.55 -5.23
C ALA A 57 7.38 23.55 -6.21
N GLN A 58 7.20 23.37 -7.52
CA GLN A 58 7.77 24.24 -8.55
C GLN A 58 6.91 25.49 -8.81
N HIS A 59 5.59 25.42 -8.55
CA HIS A 59 4.64 26.44 -9.01
C HIS A 59 3.53 26.80 -8.01
N GLY A 60 3.41 26.09 -6.88
CA GLY A 60 2.34 26.27 -5.90
C GLY A 60 2.81 26.94 -4.60
N SER A 61 1.85 27.39 -3.79
CA SER A 61 2.12 27.78 -2.40
C SER A 61 2.65 26.57 -1.62
N PHE A 62 3.56 26.81 -0.68
CA PHE A 62 4.14 25.74 0.14
C PHE A 62 3.05 24.94 0.87
N ASP A 63 2.05 25.63 1.41
CA ASP A 63 0.90 25.02 2.06
C ASP A 63 0.13 24.08 1.14
N GLY A 64 0.10 24.33 -0.16
CA GLY A 64 -0.57 23.49 -1.16
C GLY A 64 0.15 22.18 -1.49
N VAL A 65 1.36 21.94 -0.97
CA VAL A 65 2.21 20.81 -1.42
C VAL A 65 1.96 19.53 -0.63
N ALA A 66 1.80 19.60 0.70
CA ALA A 66 1.62 18.40 1.52
C ALA A 66 0.31 17.68 1.19
N PHE A 67 0.43 16.41 0.78
CA PHE A 67 -0.69 15.51 0.51
C PHE A 67 -1.79 16.13 -0.37
N ALA A 68 -1.40 16.94 -1.36
CA ALA A 68 -2.29 17.77 -2.15
C ALA A 68 -3.43 16.99 -2.86
N GLY A 69 -4.52 17.70 -3.15
CA GLY A 69 -5.67 17.18 -3.90
C GLY A 69 -6.39 16.05 -3.16
N ALA A 70 -6.73 14.98 -3.88
CA ALA A 70 -7.54 13.87 -3.35
C ALA A 70 -6.91 13.10 -2.17
N MET A 71 -5.66 13.40 -1.81
CA MET A 71 -4.99 12.79 -0.65
C MET A 71 -5.38 13.44 0.68
N ARG A 72 -5.73 14.73 0.74
CA ARG A 72 -6.06 15.39 2.03
C ARG A 72 -7.31 14.83 2.71
N PRO A 73 -8.45 14.65 2.01
CA PRO A 73 -9.63 14.07 2.66
C PRO A 73 -9.37 12.63 3.15
N ARG A 74 -8.54 11.89 2.41
CA ARG A 74 -8.13 10.51 2.78
C ARG A 74 -7.19 10.50 3.97
N LEU A 75 -6.28 11.47 4.06
CA LEU A 75 -5.43 11.65 5.23
C LEU A 75 -6.27 12.02 6.47
N ALA A 76 -7.21 12.96 6.32
CA ALA A 76 -8.14 13.33 7.39
C ALA A 76 -8.89 12.11 7.92
N ALA A 77 -9.42 11.26 7.03
CA ALA A 77 -10.07 10.02 7.42
C ALA A 77 -9.13 9.07 8.17
N VAL A 78 -7.87 8.90 7.72
CA VAL A 78 -6.89 8.07 8.43
C VAL A 78 -6.60 8.61 9.84
N LEU A 79 -6.41 9.92 9.99
CA LEU A 79 -6.14 10.54 11.29
C LEU A 79 -7.34 10.41 12.23
N HIS A 80 -8.55 10.63 11.71
CA HIS A 80 -9.79 10.43 12.45
C HIS A 80 -9.93 8.99 12.96
N GLU A 81 -9.70 8.00 12.09
CA GLU A 81 -9.76 6.58 12.45
C GLU A 81 -8.67 6.14 13.45
N LEU A 82 -7.63 6.94 13.64
CA LEU A 82 -6.60 6.75 14.67
C LEU A 82 -6.88 7.54 15.95
N GLY A 83 -8.02 8.24 16.04
CA GLY A 83 -8.34 9.10 17.18
C GLY A 83 -7.40 10.30 17.34
N ILE A 84 -6.78 10.78 16.25
CA ILE A 84 -5.88 11.92 16.29
C ILE A 84 -6.70 13.21 16.23
N ASP A 85 -6.59 13.99 17.30
CA ASP A 85 -7.23 15.29 17.40
C ASP A 85 -6.45 16.37 16.65
N LEU A 86 -7.16 17.09 15.78
CA LEU A 86 -6.65 18.24 15.04
C LEU A 86 -6.97 19.58 15.75
N GLY A 87 -7.52 19.56 16.96
CA GLY A 87 -7.82 20.77 17.74
C GLY A 87 -8.90 21.63 17.09
N GLY A 88 -9.92 20.98 16.51
CA GLY A 88 -11.01 21.65 15.78
C GLY A 88 -10.64 22.11 14.36
N GLN A 89 -9.40 21.91 13.92
CA GLN A 89 -8.93 22.33 12.60
C GLN A 89 -9.31 21.35 11.49
N THR A 90 -9.45 21.88 10.27
CA THR A 90 -9.49 21.03 9.07
C THR A 90 -8.10 20.46 8.79
N ILE A 91 -8.02 19.44 7.93
CA ILE A 91 -6.72 18.91 7.49
C ILE A 91 -5.90 19.94 6.70
N ASP A 92 -6.57 20.86 6.01
CA ASP A 92 -5.91 21.93 5.26
C ASP A 92 -5.22 22.90 6.22
N ASP A 93 -5.93 23.37 7.25
CA ASP A 93 -5.39 24.27 8.28
C ASP A 93 -4.26 23.60 9.07
N ALA A 94 -4.45 22.33 9.45
CA ALA A 94 -3.49 21.56 10.24
C ALA A 94 -2.16 21.28 9.50
N LEU A 95 -2.12 21.48 8.17
CA LEU A 95 -0.91 21.40 7.34
C LEU A 95 -0.25 22.78 7.10
N THR A 96 -0.80 23.87 7.61
CA THR A 96 -0.19 25.21 7.53
C THR A 96 0.66 25.54 8.76
N ALA A 97 1.19 26.77 8.86
CA ALA A 97 1.86 27.25 10.06
C ALA A 97 0.91 27.38 11.26
N GLU A 98 -0.40 27.50 11.02
CA GLU A 98 -1.44 27.70 12.03
C GLU A 98 -1.85 26.41 12.76
N SER A 99 -1.24 25.27 12.40
CA SER A 99 -1.57 23.98 13.03
C SER A 99 -1.44 24.03 14.55
N HIS A 100 -2.38 23.46 15.29
CA HIS A 100 -2.33 23.49 16.75
C HIS A 100 -1.50 22.35 17.32
N HIS A 101 -1.59 21.16 16.72
CA HIS A 101 -1.10 19.91 17.34
C HIS A 101 -0.35 18.98 16.39
N MET A 102 -0.37 19.26 15.08
CA MET A 102 0.17 18.35 14.08
C MET A 102 1.41 18.93 13.40
N GLY A 103 2.38 18.05 13.16
CA GLY A 103 3.47 18.27 12.24
C GLY A 103 3.40 17.23 11.12
N ALA A 104 3.82 17.58 9.91
CA ALA A 104 3.83 16.67 8.78
C ALA A 104 5.13 16.78 7.97
N ALA A 105 5.67 15.63 7.57
CA ALA A 105 6.84 15.54 6.72
C ALA A 105 6.93 14.16 6.03
N SER A 106 8.14 13.77 5.66
CA SER A 106 8.44 12.48 5.03
C SER A 106 9.64 11.80 5.72
N LEU A 107 9.64 10.47 5.75
CA LEU A 107 10.75 9.65 6.23
C LEU A 107 12.04 9.97 5.45
N VAL A 108 11.95 9.98 4.12
CA VAL A 108 12.93 10.61 3.24
C VAL A 108 12.47 12.04 3.00
N ARG A 109 13.19 13.02 3.54
CA ARG A 109 12.76 14.43 3.47
C ARG A 109 12.71 14.97 2.03
N CYS A 110 13.59 14.47 1.18
CA CYS A 110 13.71 14.87 -0.22
C CYS A 110 12.78 14.07 -1.14
N GLY A 111 12.57 14.56 -2.37
CA GLY A 111 11.83 13.84 -3.41
C GLY A 111 12.64 12.65 -3.88
N LEU A 112 12.04 11.46 -3.81
CA LEU A 112 12.69 10.22 -4.22
C LEU A 112 11.87 9.57 -5.35
N SER A 113 12.53 9.30 -6.47
CA SER A 113 11.95 8.69 -7.65
C SER A 113 12.88 7.60 -8.20
N VAL A 114 12.30 6.65 -8.93
CA VAL A 114 13.02 5.63 -9.69
C VAL A 114 12.64 5.73 -11.17
N MET A 115 13.62 5.56 -12.05
CA MET A 115 13.39 5.48 -13.49
C MET A 115 12.79 4.12 -13.83
N GLU A 116 11.56 4.10 -14.38
CA GLU A 116 10.91 2.90 -14.87
C GLU A 116 10.33 3.18 -16.26
N LYS A 117 10.74 2.38 -17.26
CA LYS A 117 10.28 2.52 -18.66
C LYS A 117 10.40 3.97 -19.16
N ALA A 118 11.56 4.59 -18.94
CA ALA A 118 11.86 5.98 -19.28
C ALA A 118 10.98 7.05 -18.59
N LYS A 119 10.30 6.70 -17.49
CA LYS A 119 9.53 7.65 -16.68
C LYS A 119 9.97 7.60 -15.22
N LEU A 120 10.13 8.77 -14.60
CA LEU A 120 10.33 8.87 -13.15
C LEU A 120 9.02 8.54 -12.42
N VAL A 121 9.08 7.54 -11.56
CA VAL A 121 7.97 7.10 -10.71
C VAL A 121 8.35 7.32 -9.25
N SER A 122 7.41 7.86 -8.48
CA SER A 122 7.62 8.23 -7.06
C SER A 122 6.53 7.64 -6.15
N SER A 123 5.70 6.72 -6.65
CA SER A 123 4.52 6.20 -5.95
C SER A 123 4.32 4.70 -6.22
N GLY A 124 3.45 4.06 -5.45
CA GLY A 124 3.15 2.64 -5.57
C GLY A 124 4.19 1.75 -4.90
N THR A 125 4.79 0.82 -5.65
CA THR A 125 5.71 -0.22 -5.13
C THR A 125 7.13 0.30 -4.80
N ILE A 126 7.33 1.62 -4.83
CA ILE A 126 8.63 2.24 -4.62
C ILE A 126 9.15 2.01 -3.19
N MET A 127 8.28 2.01 -2.17
CA MET A 127 8.74 1.93 -0.77
C MET A 127 9.44 0.59 -0.49
N PRO A 128 8.86 -0.59 -0.87
CA PRO A 128 9.59 -1.86 -0.77
C PRO A 128 10.87 -1.93 -1.61
N LYS A 129 10.91 -1.33 -2.80
CA LYS A 129 12.11 -1.32 -3.67
C LYS A 129 13.23 -0.47 -3.07
N ALA A 130 12.88 0.66 -2.48
CA ALA A 130 13.82 1.58 -1.85
C ALA A 130 14.58 0.93 -0.68
N MET A 131 13.92 0.08 0.11
CA MET A 131 14.57 -0.66 1.21
C MET A 131 15.70 -1.59 0.75
N ARG A 132 15.71 -1.98 -0.53
CA ARG A 132 16.70 -2.91 -1.11
C ARG A 132 17.77 -2.22 -1.94
N SER A 133 17.74 -0.89 -2.02
CA SER A 133 18.62 -0.11 -2.90
C SER A 133 19.52 0.81 -2.07
N SER A 134 20.79 0.95 -2.45
CA SER A 134 21.81 1.73 -1.73
C SER A 134 21.39 3.18 -1.50
N LEU A 135 21.18 3.96 -2.57
CA LEU A 135 20.88 5.38 -2.47
C LEU A 135 19.65 5.69 -1.59
N PRO A 136 18.47 5.05 -1.80
CA PRO A 136 17.33 5.29 -0.92
C PRO A 136 17.58 4.88 0.53
N LEU A 137 18.25 3.76 0.77
CA LEU A 137 18.53 3.28 2.13
C LEU A 137 19.46 4.23 2.88
N GLU A 138 20.52 4.71 2.24
CA GLU A 138 21.43 5.70 2.82
C GLU A 138 20.74 7.05 3.05
N ALA A 139 19.88 7.48 2.13
CA ALA A 139 19.06 8.68 2.30
C ALA A 139 18.10 8.55 3.50
N MET A 140 17.50 7.37 3.70
CA MET A 140 16.65 7.09 4.86
C MET A 140 17.44 7.13 6.17
N LYS A 141 18.57 6.41 6.27
CA LYS A 141 19.44 6.44 7.45
C LYS A 141 19.83 7.88 7.81
N THR A 142 20.32 8.63 6.83
CA THR A 142 20.69 10.04 6.99
C THR A 142 19.50 10.89 7.47
N CYS A 143 18.31 10.71 6.88
CA CYS A 143 17.13 11.48 7.25
C CYS A 143 16.62 11.13 8.65
N VAL A 144 16.63 9.86 9.04
CA VAL A 144 16.22 9.44 10.40
C VAL A 144 17.20 10.03 11.41
N ALA A 145 18.51 9.81 11.24
CA ALA A 145 19.53 10.32 12.15
C ALA A 145 19.52 11.86 12.26
N ARG A 146 19.24 12.58 11.16
CA ARG A 146 19.29 14.06 11.17
C ARG A 146 18.00 14.71 11.64
N HIS A 147 16.86 14.13 11.29
CA HIS A 147 15.56 14.78 11.46
C HIS A 147 14.62 14.09 12.42
N LEU A 148 14.92 12.86 12.85
CA LEU A 148 14.09 12.10 13.77
C LEU A 148 14.88 11.64 15.01
N ASP A 149 16.16 12.01 15.15
CA ASP A 149 17.00 11.67 16.29
C ASP A 149 17.82 12.88 16.77
N PRO A 150 17.47 13.53 17.91
CA PRO A 150 16.25 13.32 18.67
C PRO A 150 15.02 13.99 18.02
N LEU A 151 13.85 13.44 18.33
CA LEU A 151 12.57 14.13 18.16
C LEU A 151 12.37 15.22 19.23
N PRO A 152 11.64 16.31 18.93
CA PRO A 152 11.25 17.29 19.93
C PRO A 152 10.41 16.65 21.05
N ASP A 153 10.54 17.17 22.28
CA ASP A 153 9.84 16.64 23.45
C ASP A 153 8.32 16.74 23.37
N SER A 154 7.82 17.69 22.58
CA SER A 154 6.39 17.86 22.31
C SER A 154 5.77 16.66 21.60
N VAL A 155 6.56 15.92 20.81
CA VAL A 155 6.05 14.80 19.99
C VAL A 155 5.72 13.65 20.91
N GLU A 156 4.44 13.29 21.04
CA GLU A 156 3.99 12.15 21.83
C GLU A 156 3.91 10.88 20.98
N ARG A 157 3.57 11.04 19.69
CA ARG A 157 3.33 9.92 18.76
C ARG A 157 3.72 10.24 17.32
N VAL A 158 4.05 9.21 16.58
CA VAL A 158 4.41 9.31 15.15
C VAL A 158 3.57 8.37 14.30
N VAL A 159 3.02 8.89 13.20
CA VAL A 159 2.22 8.15 12.23
C VAL A 159 3.01 7.98 10.94
N LEU A 160 3.40 6.75 10.60
CA LEU A 160 4.06 6.39 9.36
C LEU A 160 3.02 5.93 8.33
N LEU A 161 2.94 6.61 7.18
CA LEU A 161 1.94 6.32 6.15
C LEU A 161 2.43 5.22 5.20
N GLY A 162 1.92 4.01 5.39
CA GLY A 162 2.17 2.82 4.57
C GLY A 162 2.11 1.54 5.40
N THR A 163 1.38 0.52 4.94
CA THR A 163 1.11 -0.71 5.71
C THR A 163 1.51 -2.01 5.00
N THR A 164 2.21 -1.94 3.86
CA THR A 164 2.72 -3.15 3.20
C THR A 164 3.79 -3.81 4.07
N ASP A 165 3.78 -5.13 4.19
CA ASP A 165 4.69 -5.87 5.08
C ASP A 165 6.16 -5.54 4.85
N ALA A 166 6.57 -5.48 3.57
CA ALA A 166 7.96 -5.17 3.22
C ALA A 166 8.38 -3.76 3.68
N TYR A 167 7.48 -2.78 3.59
CA TYR A 167 7.74 -1.42 4.07
C TYR A 167 7.83 -1.39 5.60
N VAL A 168 6.84 -1.97 6.29
CA VAL A 168 6.78 -1.97 7.75
C VAL A 168 8.02 -2.68 8.35
N LYS A 169 8.35 -3.87 7.84
CA LYS A 169 9.55 -4.62 8.27
C LYS A 169 10.83 -3.84 7.99
N GLY A 170 10.95 -3.23 6.81
CA GLY A 170 12.14 -2.44 6.44
C GLY A 170 12.33 -1.21 7.34
N VAL A 171 11.27 -0.45 7.58
CA VAL A 171 11.33 0.72 8.46
C VAL A 171 11.60 0.30 9.91
N LYS A 172 10.96 -0.75 10.44
CA LYS A 172 11.28 -1.24 11.78
C LYS A 172 12.72 -1.70 11.92
N ALA A 173 13.27 -2.39 10.92
CA ALA A 173 14.67 -2.80 10.94
C ALA A 173 15.60 -1.58 10.98
N LEU A 174 15.30 -0.52 10.21
CA LEU A 174 16.03 0.74 10.24
C LEU A 174 15.93 1.42 11.62
N MET A 175 14.73 1.54 12.18
CA MET A 175 14.51 2.19 13.48
C MET A 175 15.15 1.42 14.63
N ARG A 176 15.18 0.08 14.56
CA ARG A 176 15.88 -0.77 15.54
C ARG A 176 17.39 -0.55 15.53
N GLN A 177 17.98 -0.26 14.37
CA GLN A 177 19.40 0.07 14.27
C GLN A 177 19.70 1.49 14.77
N GLN A 178 18.77 2.43 14.56
CA GLN A 178 18.97 3.82 14.93
C GLN A 178 18.73 4.09 16.42
N PHE A 179 17.64 3.56 16.98
CA PHE A 179 17.20 3.90 18.33
C PHE A 179 17.55 2.80 19.33
N ILE A 180 18.34 3.16 20.34
CA ILE A 180 18.79 2.23 21.38
C ILE A 180 17.64 1.69 22.24
N ASP A 181 16.57 2.47 22.42
CA ASP A 181 15.38 2.11 23.20
C ASP A 181 14.27 1.49 22.35
N PHE A 182 14.59 1.01 21.13
CA PHE A 182 13.60 0.40 20.24
C PHE A 182 12.92 -0.80 20.91
N GLN A 183 11.58 -0.78 20.92
CA GLN A 183 10.75 -1.87 21.39
C GLN A 183 9.68 -2.21 20.35
N ASP A 184 9.68 -3.44 19.85
CA ASP A 184 8.61 -3.91 18.97
C ASP A 184 7.31 -4.12 19.78
N LEU A 185 6.18 -3.58 19.32
CA LEU A 185 4.90 -3.72 20.02
C LEU A 185 3.98 -4.76 19.37
N ASN A 186 3.80 -4.66 18.05
CA ASN A 186 2.99 -5.56 17.23
C ASN A 186 3.32 -5.31 15.75
N ASP A 187 2.72 -6.04 14.81
CA ASP A 187 3.07 -5.95 13.38
C ASP A 187 3.18 -4.54 12.79
N VAL A 188 2.39 -3.57 13.27
CA VAL A 188 2.30 -2.21 12.73
C VAL A 188 2.59 -1.12 13.76
N ALA A 189 3.27 -1.45 14.86
CA ALA A 189 3.67 -0.46 15.84
C ALA A 189 4.99 -0.82 16.55
N PHE A 190 5.68 0.20 17.06
CA PHE A 190 6.85 0.07 17.92
C PHE A 190 6.97 1.28 18.86
N ARG A 191 7.82 1.21 19.89
CA ARG A 191 8.25 2.36 20.68
C ARG A 191 9.72 2.68 20.41
N ALA A 192 10.04 3.96 20.41
CA ALA A 192 11.39 4.49 20.37
C ALA A 192 11.38 5.96 20.80
N GLN A 193 12.45 6.41 21.43
CA GLN A 193 12.58 7.72 22.09
C GLN A 193 11.42 8.00 23.07
N GLY A 194 10.97 6.96 23.79
CA GLY A 194 9.81 7.02 24.68
C GLY A 194 8.44 7.22 24.00
N ARG A 195 8.38 7.35 22.66
CA ARG A 195 7.16 7.64 21.89
C ARG A 195 6.56 6.38 21.26
N THR A 196 5.27 6.40 20.97
CA THR A 196 4.61 5.35 20.16
C THR A 196 4.66 5.72 18.68
N TRP A 197 5.16 4.78 17.87
CA TRP A 197 5.20 4.89 16.42
C TRP A 197 4.22 3.87 15.83
N VAL A 198 3.32 4.32 14.97
CA VAL A 198 2.31 3.46 14.34
C VAL A 198 2.31 3.60 12.83
N PHE A 199 2.07 2.50 12.14
CA PHE A 199 1.89 2.48 10.69
C PHE A 199 0.41 2.55 10.35
N ALA A 200 0.05 3.42 9.41
CA ALA A 200 -1.33 3.66 8.99
C ALA A 200 -1.46 3.65 7.46
N SER A 201 -2.70 3.49 6.98
CA SER A 201 -2.94 3.40 5.53
C SER A 201 -2.45 4.64 4.79
N HIS A 202 -1.74 4.45 3.67
CA HIS A 202 -1.27 5.56 2.86
C HIS A 202 -2.45 6.23 2.12
N PRO A 203 -2.59 7.57 2.14
CA PRO A 203 -3.79 8.25 1.64
C PRO A 203 -3.84 8.39 0.10
N SER A 204 -2.88 7.86 -0.65
CA SER A 204 -2.92 7.92 -2.12
C SER A 204 -4.20 7.29 -2.70
N PRO A 205 -4.83 7.89 -3.72
CA PRO A 205 -5.93 7.27 -4.47
C PRO A 205 -5.55 5.93 -5.11
N ALA A 206 -4.26 5.72 -5.42
CA ALA A 206 -3.76 4.45 -5.97
C ALA A 206 -3.66 3.32 -4.92
N ASN A 207 -3.90 3.62 -3.63
CA ASN A 207 -3.93 2.61 -2.59
C ASN A 207 -5.25 1.83 -2.62
N GLY A 208 -5.22 0.66 -3.27
CA GLY A 208 -6.38 -0.22 -3.42
C GLY A 208 -6.87 -0.89 -2.13
N THR A 209 -6.11 -0.85 -1.03
CA THR A 209 -6.53 -1.41 0.27
C THR A 209 -7.00 -0.33 1.24
N PHE A 210 -7.05 0.93 0.82
CA PHE A 210 -7.40 2.05 1.69
C PHE A 210 -8.79 1.90 2.32
N GLN A 211 -9.81 1.59 1.52
CA GLN A 211 -11.18 1.47 2.05
C GLN A 211 -11.32 0.30 3.02
N ALA A 212 -10.69 -0.85 2.73
CA ALA A 212 -10.66 -1.97 3.67
C ALA A 212 -9.99 -1.61 5.01
N TRP A 213 -8.94 -0.76 4.97
CA TRP A 213 -8.32 -0.25 6.20
C TRP A 213 -9.26 0.70 6.95
N ILE A 214 -9.93 1.63 6.25
CA ILE A 214 -10.90 2.56 6.86
C ILE A 214 -12.04 1.79 7.53
N TYR A 215 -12.65 0.83 6.83
CA TYR A 215 -13.72 0.00 7.40
C TYR A 215 -13.28 -0.78 8.64
N GLY A 216 -12.02 -1.23 8.68
CA GLY A 216 -11.47 -1.84 9.89
C GLY A 216 -11.94 -3.27 10.17
N ASP A 217 -12.45 -3.98 9.17
CA ASP A 217 -12.89 -5.37 9.33
C ASP A 217 -11.71 -6.30 9.70
N ALA A 218 -11.76 -6.86 10.91
CA ALA A 218 -10.76 -7.78 11.46
C ALA A 218 -10.59 -9.07 10.64
N ALA A 219 -11.57 -9.46 9.81
CA ALA A 219 -11.42 -10.58 8.90
C ALA A 219 -10.42 -10.26 7.76
N THR A 220 -10.23 -8.98 7.45
CA THR A 220 -9.29 -8.52 6.41
C THR A 220 -7.94 -8.13 6.99
N GLU A 221 -6.87 -8.33 6.22
CA GLU A 221 -5.53 -7.91 6.65
C GLU A 221 -5.42 -6.38 6.90
N PRO A 222 -5.96 -5.49 6.04
CA PRO A 222 -5.92 -4.05 6.32
C PRO A 222 -6.68 -3.67 7.59
N GLY A 223 -7.83 -4.29 7.86
CA GLY A 223 -8.61 -4.01 9.06
C GLY A 223 -7.92 -4.50 10.34
N ARG A 224 -7.30 -5.69 10.34
CA ARG A 224 -6.43 -6.13 11.46
C ARG A 224 -5.31 -5.14 11.75
N LYS A 225 -4.65 -4.63 10.71
CA LYS A 225 -3.60 -3.62 10.87
C LYS A 225 -4.13 -2.32 11.48
N LYS A 226 -5.34 -1.87 11.12
CA LYS A 226 -5.98 -0.73 11.80
C LYS A 226 -6.18 -1.01 13.30
N GLN A 227 -6.70 -2.18 13.66
CA GLN A 227 -6.93 -2.55 15.06
C GLN A 227 -5.64 -2.61 15.87
N LEU A 228 -4.57 -3.18 15.31
CA LEU A 228 -3.26 -3.22 15.95
C LEU A 228 -2.66 -1.81 16.15
N ALA A 229 -2.85 -0.90 15.20
CA ALA A 229 -2.44 0.49 15.34
C ALA A 229 -3.22 1.20 16.46
N LEU A 230 -4.54 1.00 16.51
CA LEU A 230 -5.41 1.53 17.57
C LEU A 230 -5.01 1.02 18.96
N GLN A 231 -4.77 -0.29 19.08
CA GLN A 231 -4.31 -0.91 20.32
C GLN A 231 -2.99 -0.29 20.82
N ALA A 232 -2.04 -0.06 19.91
CA ALA A 232 -0.76 0.55 20.27
C ALA A 232 -0.87 2.01 20.73
N LEU A 233 -1.88 2.73 20.23
CA LEU A 233 -2.22 4.09 20.68
C LEU A 233 -3.02 4.10 21.99
N GLY A 234 -3.31 2.94 22.58
CA GLY A 234 -4.07 2.83 23.83
C GLY A 234 -5.59 2.91 23.64
N HIS A 235 -6.10 2.86 22.41
CA HIS A 235 -7.54 2.72 22.18
C HIS A 235 -7.97 1.29 22.51
N LYS A 236 -9.03 1.16 23.32
CA LYS A 236 -9.63 -0.15 23.60
C LYS A 236 -10.13 -0.76 22.30
N ALA A 237 -9.73 -2.00 22.02
CA ALA A 237 -10.36 -2.76 20.94
C ALA A 237 -11.88 -2.83 21.20
N PRO A 238 -12.74 -2.63 20.19
CA PRO A 238 -14.15 -2.98 20.34
C PRO A 238 -14.22 -4.45 20.75
N ALA A 239 -14.99 -4.74 21.80
CA ALA A 239 -15.17 -6.10 22.31
C ALA A 239 -15.53 -7.02 21.14
N GLN A 240 -14.78 -8.11 20.99
CA GLN A 240 -15.14 -9.17 20.05
C GLN A 240 -16.52 -9.68 20.44
N HIS A 241 -17.55 -9.39 19.65
CA HIS A 241 -18.75 -10.21 19.66
C HIS A 241 -18.32 -11.59 19.15
N LEU A 242 -18.06 -12.49 20.09
CA LEU A 242 -18.04 -13.91 19.82
C LEU A 242 -19.38 -14.26 19.15
N PRO A 243 -19.40 -14.85 17.94
CA PRO A 243 -20.62 -15.40 17.42
C PRO A 243 -21.11 -16.48 18.41
N PRO A 244 -22.43 -16.58 18.66
CA PRO A 244 -22.96 -17.66 19.47
C PRO A 244 -22.56 -19.01 18.86
N ALA A 245 -22.27 -19.97 19.74
CA ALA A 245 -21.86 -21.32 19.36
C ALA A 245 -22.80 -21.90 18.29
N PRO A 246 -22.27 -22.54 17.23
CA PRO A 246 -23.12 -23.12 16.21
C PRO A 246 -23.94 -24.27 16.82
N CYS A 247 -25.26 -24.13 16.77
CA CYS A 247 -26.19 -25.20 17.04
C CYS A 247 -25.94 -26.36 16.06
N LEU A 248 -25.84 -27.55 16.62
CA LEU A 248 -25.73 -28.83 15.92
C LEU A 248 -26.88 -28.98 14.90
N ALA A 249 -26.52 -29.25 13.64
CA ALA A 249 -27.43 -29.79 12.65
C ALA A 249 -26.89 -31.14 12.13
N PRO A 250 -27.78 -32.07 11.72
CA PRO A 250 -27.46 -33.50 11.65
C PRO A 250 -26.64 -33.86 10.41
N GLN A 251 -25.82 -34.89 10.57
CA GLN A 251 -25.04 -35.51 9.50
C GLN A 251 -25.93 -36.10 8.40
N LEU A 252 -25.52 -35.94 7.14
CA LEU A 252 -25.95 -36.82 6.06
C LEU A 252 -24.83 -37.03 5.01
N ILE A 253 -24.33 -38.27 5.00
CA ILE A 253 -24.04 -39.17 3.86
C ILE A 253 -22.98 -38.73 2.82
N GLN A 254 -21.82 -39.42 2.85
CA GLN A 254 -20.94 -39.71 1.70
C GLN A 254 -21.56 -40.83 0.84
N PRO A 255 -21.34 -40.95 -0.50
CA PRO A 255 -20.04 -41.26 -1.14
C PRO A 255 -19.86 -40.55 -2.52
N SER A 256 -18.80 -40.63 -3.34
CA SER A 256 -17.91 -41.74 -3.76
C SER A 256 -16.77 -41.21 -4.68
N THR A 257 -15.57 -41.81 -4.56
CA THR A 257 -14.43 -42.02 -5.52
C THR A 257 -13.93 -40.90 -6.49
N PRO A 258 -12.59 -40.72 -6.63
CA PRO A 258 -11.97 -39.79 -7.57
C PRO A 258 -11.68 -40.43 -8.95
N PRO A 259 -11.73 -39.69 -10.08
CA PRO A 259 -11.20 -40.17 -11.34
C PRO A 259 -9.70 -39.90 -11.49
N VAL A 260 -9.05 -40.83 -12.18
CA VAL A 260 -7.62 -40.99 -12.51
C VAL A 260 -7.09 -39.84 -13.40
N PRO A 261 -5.77 -39.51 -13.36
CA PRO A 261 -5.21 -38.38 -14.08
C PRO A 261 -5.01 -38.69 -15.57
N ILE A 262 -5.54 -37.83 -16.45
CA ILE A 262 -5.30 -37.88 -17.90
C ILE A 262 -4.12 -36.94 -18.23
N SER A 263 -3.07 -37.48 -18.84
CA SER A 263 -1.93 -36.72 -19.39
C SER A 263 -2.32 -35.83 -20.58
N PRO A 264 -1.60 -34.72 -20.84
CA PRO A 264 -2.11 -33.63 -21.66
C PRO A 264 -1.98 -33.89 -23.17
N ALA A 265 -3.12 -33.88 -23.86
CA ALA A 265 -3.17 -33.71 -25.31
C ALA A 265 -2.93 -32.24 -25.68
N LYS A 266 -2.21 -32.00 -26.79
CA LYS A 266 -1.91 -30.68 -27.36
C LYS A 266 -3.22 -29.99 -27.82
N ALA A 267 -3.60 -28.91 -27.14
CA ALA A 267 -4.82 -28.14 -27.42
C ALA A 267 -4.55 -26.92 -28.32
N SER A 268 -5.54 -26.56 -29.15
CA SER A 268 -5.46 -25.52 -30.18
C SER A 268 -5.55 -24.09 -29.60
N ASN A 269 -5.38 -23.05 -30.42
CA ASN A 269 -5.25 -21.67 -29.96
C ASN A 269 -6.53 -21.05 -29.32
N ASP A 270 -7.70 -21.67 -29.46
CA ASP A 270 -8.97 -21.23 -28.82
C ASP A 270 -9.26 -21.93 -27.48
N ASP A 271 -8.51 -22.99 -27.11
CA ASP A 271 -8.66 -23.69 -25.83
C ASP A 271 -8.07 -22.92 -24.63
N ARG A 272 -7.65 -21.67 -24.85
CA ARG A 272 -7.02 -20.84 -23.80
C ARG A 272 -8.02 -19.99 -23.04
N PHE A 273 -9.20 -19.72 -23.56
CA PHE A 273 -10.18 -18.90 -22.86
C PHE A 273 -11.07 -19.74 -21.94
N ALA A 274 -11.47 -19.16 -20.81
CA ALA A 274 -12.48 -19.77 -19.95
C ALA A 274 -13.83 -19.84 -20.68
N ARG A 275 -14.51 -20.98 -20.54
CA ARG A 275 -15.83 -21.24 -21.13
C ARG A 275 -16.96 -21.08 -20.11
N ALA A 276 -16.67 -21.27 -18.82
CA ALA A 276 -17.67 -21.25 -17.76
C ALA A 276 -18.21 -19.84 -17.44
N PHE A 277 -17.43 -18.78 -17.71
CA PHE A 277 -17.84 -17.41 -17.43
C PHE A 277 -17.02 -16.38 -18.20
N HIS A 278 -17.56 -15.17 -18.29
CA HIS A 278 -16.86 -13.98 -18.76
C HIS A 278 -17.09 -12.80 -17.81
N LEU A 279 -16.30 -11.75 -17.99
CA LEU A 279 -16.35 -10.53 -17.19
C LEU A 279 -16.82 -9.37 -18.05
N VAL A 280 -17.84 -8.65 -17.60
CA VAL A 280 -18.39 -7.48 -18.29
C VAL A 280 -18.05 -6.23 -17.49
N ARG A 281 -17.30 -5.30 -18.10
CA ARG A 281 -17.02 -3.97 -17.51
C ARG A 281 -18.27 -3.10 -17.49
N HIS A 282 -18.27 -2.08 -16.62
CA HIS A 282 -19.35 -1.08 -16.57
C HIS A 282 -19.59 -0.33 -17.90
N ASP A 283 -18.59 -0.26 -18.78
CA ASP A 283 -18.69 0.32 -20.13
C ASP A 283 -19.21 -0.67 -21.19
N GLY A 284 -19.66 -1.86 -20.78
CA GLY A 284 -20.18 -2.91 -21.66
C GLY A 284 -19.10 -3.80 -22.30
N ARG A 285 -17.80 -3.51 -22.10
CA ARG A 285 -16.72 -4.33 -22.68
C ARG A 285 -16.63 -5.69 -22.03
N VAL A 286 -16.55 -6.74 -22.85
CA VAL A 286 -16.41 -8.13 -22.43
C VAL A 286 -14.94 -8.54 -22.45
N ILE A 287 -14.47 -9.14 -21.37
CA ILE A 287 -13.17 -9.80 -21.29
C ILE A 287 -13.33 -11.19 -20.70
N VAL A 288 -12.47 -12.12 -21.11
CA VAL A 288 -12.55 -13.53 -20.73
C VAL A 288 -11.24 -13.93 -20.06
N PRO A 289 -11.27 -14.64 -18.91
CA PRO A 289 -10.08 -15.23 -18.32
C PRO A 289 -9.33 -16.09 -19.34
N VAL A 290 -7.99 -16.02 -19.32
CA VAL A 290 -7.15 -16.69 -20.32
C VAL A 290 -6.00 -17.47 -19.67
N ARG A 291 -5.80 -18.69 -20.15
CA ARG A 291 -4.66 -19.54 -19.80
C ARG A 291 -3.39 -19.00 -20.45
N MET A 292 -2.34 -18.87 -19.65
CA MET A 292 -1.05 -18.35 -20.09
C MET A 292 0.04 -19.41 -19.91
N ARG A 293 0.88 -19.56 -20.94
CA ARG A 293 2.06 -20.43 -20.87
C ARG A 293 3.11 -19.83 -19.92
N ASP A 294 3.55 -20.59 -18.92
CA ASP A 294 4.73 -20.21 -18.14
C ASP A 294 6.00 -20.38 -18.95
N ARG A 295 6.90 -19.40 -18.87
CA ARG A 295 8.15 -19.41 -19.61
C ARG A 295 9.18 -20.38 -19.01
N ASP A 296 9.09 -20.66 -17.71
CA ASP A 296 10.06 -21.47 -17.00
C ASP A 296 9.60 -22.93 -16.91
N THR A 297 8.30 -23.16 -16.70
CA THR A 297 7.75 -24.53 -16.58
C THR A 297 7.09 -25.04 -17.86
N GLY A 298 6.74 -24.15 -18.81
CA GLY A 298 6.00 -24.53 -20.02
C GLY A 298 4.51 -24.83 -19.82
N ASN A 299 4.03 -24.82 -18.57
CA ASN A 299 2.64 -25.12 -18.21
C ASN A 299 1.67 -24.08 -18.75
N VAL A 300 0.48 -24.50 -19.15
CA VAL A 300 -0.59 -23.61 -19.65
C VAL A 300 -1.75 -23.67 -18.67
N ALA A 301 -1.92 -22.61 -17.88
CA ALA A 301 -2.92 -22.53 -16.82
C ALA A 301 -3.52 -21.12 -16.71
N PHE A 302 -4.71 -21.01 -16.12
CA PHE A 302 -5.19 -19.72 -15.65
C PHE A 302 -4.31 -19.26 -14.50
N ARG A 303 -4.14 -17.95 -14.39
CA ARG A 303 -3.33 -17.36 -13.32
C ARG A 303 -4.19 -16.48 -12.48
N VAL A 304 -4.19 -16.78 -11.19
CA VAL A 304 -4.79 -15.92 -10.18
C VAL A 304 -3.71 -15.35 -9.28
N ALA A 305 -3.88 -14.13 -8.81
CA ALA A 305 -2.98 -13.48 -7.87
C ALA A 305 -3.77 -12.85 -6.73
N LYS A 306 -3.34 -13.05 -5.48
CA LYS A 306 -3.98 -12.39 -4.32
C LYS A 306 -3.72 -10.88 -4.31
N MET A 307 -2.51 -10.44 -4.67
CA MET A 307 -2.14 -9.03 -4.88
C MET A 307 -0.93 -8.85 -5.80
N GLY A 308 -1.00 -7.92 -6.75
CA GLY A 308 0.12 -7.51 -7.60
C GLY A 308 0.44 -8.50 -8.73
N ASN A 309 1.43 -8.15 -9.56
CA ASN A 309 1.88 -8.95 -10.72
C ASN A 309 3.24 -9.63 -10.47
N THR A 310 3.58 -9.91 -9.20
CA THR A 310 4.82 -10.65 -8.87
C THR A 310 4.63 -12.14 -9.12
N LYS A 311 5.67 -12.83 -9.60
CA LYS A 311 5.57 -14.26 -9.96
C LYS A 311 5.30 -15.15 -8.73
N ASP A 312 5.87 -14.79 -7.57
CA ASP A 312 5.75 -15.54 -6.31
C ASP A 312 4.36 -15.48 -5.66
N GLY A 313 3.50 -14.55 -6.11
CA GLY A 313 2.13 -14.38 -5.62
C GLY A 313 1.06 -14.99 -6.52
N GLN A 314 1.47 -15.65 -7.62
CA GLN A 314 0.58 -16.22 -8.62
C GLN A 314 0.34 -17.70 -8.34
N ARG A 315 -0.93 -18.12 -8.43
CA ARG A 315 -1.33 -19.53 -8.40
C ARG A 315 -1.82 -19.93 -9.78
N GLU A 316 -1.31 -21.04 -10.27
CA GLU A 316 -1.81 -21.69 -11.48
C GLU A 316 -3.10 -22.45 -11.16
N ILE A 317 -4.14 -22.21 -11.96
CA ILE A 317 -5.45 -22.84 -11.83
C ILE A 317 -5.76 -23.52 -13.16
N TYR A 318 -6.10 -24.80 -13.10
CA TYR A 318 -6.40 -25.61 -14.28
C TYR A 318 -7.90 -25.81 -14.46
N ASP A 319 -8.64 -25.88 -13.35
CA ASP A 319 -10.07 -26.05 -13.28
C ASP A 319 -10.82 -24.70 -13.32
N GLU A 320 -11.79 -24.59 -14.24
CA GLU A 320 -12.61 -23.39 -14.38
C GLU A 320 -13.63 -23.22 -13.24
N VAL A 321 -14.05 -24.31 -12.58
CA VAL A 321 -14.95 -24.24 -11.42
C VAL A 321 -14.20 -23.64 -10.23
N GLU A 322 -12.97 -24.10 -9.98
CA GLU A 322 -12.08 -23.49 -9.00
C GLU A 322 -11.80 -22.02 -9.34
N LEU A 323 -11.51 -21.72 -10.61
CA LEU A 323 -11.28 -20.35 -11.07
C LEU A 323 -12.48 -19.44 -10.80
N LEU A 324 -13.69 -19.89 -11.13
CA LEU A 324 -14.91 -19.16 -10.90
C LEU A 324 -15.12 -18.88 -9.41
N ARG A 325 -14.98 -19.89 -8.55
CA ARG A 325 -15.05 -19.69 -7.08
C ARG A 325 -14.07 -18.64 -6.58
N LEU A 326 -12.84 -18.67 -7.08
CA LEU A 326 -11.83 -17.68 -6.71
C LEU A 326 -12.19 -16.28 -7.20
N CYS A 327 -12.73 -16.16 -8.41
CA CYS A 327 -13.21 -14.89 -8.94
C CYS A 327 -14.38 -14.34 -8.12
N GLU A 328 -15.32 -15.19 -7.73
CA GLU A 328 -16.49 -14.86 -6.90
C GLU A 328 -16.12 -14.50 -5.46
N SER A 329 -15.01 -15.03 -4.94
CA SER A 329 -14.53 -14.64 -3.60
C SER A 329 -14.09 -13.17 -3.53
N GLY A 330 -13.80 -12.53 -4.68
CA GLY A 330 -13.28 -11.16 -4.74
C GLY A 330 -11.86 -10.97 -4.22
N GLN A 331 -11.23 -12.05 -3.75
CA GLN A 331 -9.90 -12.04 -3.11
C GLN A 331 -8.74 -12.24 -4.10
N CYS A 332 -9.04 -12.43 -5.39
CA CYS A 332 -8.02 -12.64 -6.41
C CYS A 332 -8.20 -11.73 -7.64
N GLN A 333 -7.10 -11.54 -8.34
CA GLN A 333 -7.05 -11.01 -9.69
C GLN A 333 -6.86 -12.18 -10.64
N VAL A 334 -7.49 -12.15 -11.80
CA VAL A 334 -7.32 -13.16 -12.85
C VAL A 334 -6.78 -12.50 -14.10
N ARG A 335 -5.91 -13.18 -14.86
CA ARG A 335 -5.56 -12.70 -16.19
C ARG A 335 -6.73 -12.87 -17.15
N ALA A 336 -7.17 -11.76 -17.74
CA ALA A 336 -8.23 -11.75 -18.73
C ALA A 336 -7.88 -10.82 -19.91
N GLN A 337 -8.48 -11.08 -21.07
CA GLN A 337 -8.39 -10.23 -22.26
C GLN A 337 -9.67 -10.33 -23.10
N PRO A 338 -9.93 -9.37 -24.01
CA PRO A 338 -10.98 -9.50 -25.02
C PRO A 338 -10.78 -10.72 -25.93
N LEU A 339 -11.90 -11.31 -26.40
CA LEU A 339 -11.87 -12.44 -27.36
C LEU A 339 -11.23 -12.04 -28.70
N ASP A 340 -11.45 -10.80 -29.14
CA ASP A 340 -10.86 -10.23 -30.35
C ASP A 340 -9.35 -9.91 -30.22
N LYS A 341 -8.78 -10.09 -29.02
CA LYS A 341 -7.36 -9.79 -28.70
C LYS A 341 -6.95 -8.34 -28.99
N SER A 342 -7.91 -7.41 -29.02
CA SER A 342 -7.68 -5.97 -29.20
C SER A 342 -6.77 -5.35 -28.13
N THR A 343 -6.70 -5.98 -26.95
CA THR A 343 -5.78 -5.60 -25.87
C THR A 343 -5.12 -6.84 -25.25
N PRO A 344 -3.88 -6.73 -24.75
CA PRO A 344 -3.15 -7.86 -24.21
C PRO A 344 -3.70 -8.32 -22.84
N ALA A 345 -3.54 -9.62 -22.54
CA ALA A 345 -3.90 -10.21 -21.24
C ALA A 345 -3.28 -9.49 -20.05
N ASN A 346 -4.16 -8.99 -19.17
CA ASN A 346 -3.77 -8.28 -17.96
C ASN A 346 -4.53 -8.82 -16.75
N PHE A 347 -3.97 -8.61 -15.55
CA PHE A 347 -4.65 -8.97 -14.31
C PHE A 347 -5.78 -7.99 -14.03
N VAL A 348 -6.98 -8.53 -13.87
CA VAL A 348 -8.19 -7.78 -13.53
C VAL A 348 -8.79 -8.33 -12.24
N ARG A 349 -9.41 -7.45 -11.46
CA ARG A 349 -10.23 -7.84 -10.30
C ARG A 349 -11.67 -8.10 -10.77
N PRO A 350 -12.16 -9.35 -10.73
CA PRO A 350 -13.48 -9.72 -11.28
C PRO A 350 -14.65 -8.96 -10.67
N LEU A 351 -14.57 -8.55 -9.41
CA LEU A 351 -15.64 -7.86 -8.69
C LEU A 351 -15.38 -6.38 -8.41
N LEU A 352 -14.24 -5.82 -8.85
CA LEU A 352 -13.94 -4.40 -8.61
C LEU A 352 -14.59 -3.49 -9.66
N ASN A 353 -14.42 -3.83 -10.94
CA ASN A 353 -14.87 -3.01 -12.09
C ASN A 353 -15.63 -3.83 -13.13
N HIS A 354 -15.96 -5.08 -12.81
CA HIS A 354 -16.60 -6.01 -13.71
C HIS A 354 -17.74 -6.72 -12.98
N ARG A 355 -18.68 -7.22 -13.77
CA ARG A 355 -19.68 -8.19 -13.35
C ARG A 355 -19.28 -9.55 -13.92
N ILE A 356 -19.26 -10.57 -13.09
CA ILE A 356 -19.12 -11.96 -13.53
C ILE A 356 -20.43 -12.39 -14.17
N VAL A 357 -20.38 -12.86 -15.41
CA VAL A 357 -21.52 -13.45 -16.11
C VAL A 357 -21.22 -14.91 -16.36
N LYS A 358 -21.97 -15.78 -15.69
CA LYS A 358 -21.91 -17.24 -15.91
C LYS A 358 -22.68 -17.54 -17.18
N THR A 359 -22.05 -18.23 -18.12
CA THR A 359 -22.70 -18.67 -19.36
C THR A 359 -22.66 -20.19 -19.39
N PRO A 360 -23.74 -20.90 -19.78
CA PRO A 360 -23.70 -22.35 -19.88
C PRO A 360 -22.71 -22.78 -20.98
N ALA A 361 -22.17 -23.99 -20.85
CA ALA A 361 -21.46 -24.64 -21.95
C ALA A 361 -22.35 -24.62 -23.21
N HIS A 362 -21.83 -24.05 -24.31
CA HIS A 362 -22.34 -24.35 -25.64
C HIS A 362 -22.19 -25.84 -25.94
#